data_AF-A0A2N3EMY5-F1
#
_entry.id   AF-A0A2N3EMY5-F1
#
_cell.length_a   1.000
_cell.length_b   1.000
_cell.length_c   1.000
_cell.angle_alpha   90.00
_cell.angle_beta   90.00
_cell.angle_gamma   90.00
#
_symmetry.space_group_name_H-M   'P 1'
#
loop_
_entity.id
_entity.type
_entity.pdbx_description
1 polymer ?
#
loop_
_entity_poly.entity_id
_entity_poly.type
_entity_poly.pdbx_seq_one_letter_code
_entity_poly.pdbx_strand_id
1 'polypeptide(L)'
;MLNHSRMKGLLLGLAIVAPLGFAACADPAAEQARLDATDHQNCVELGFKPDTEAYGNCRLKMKEIRAREEANRSPNVGFGVGIGVSKGF
;
A
#
# COMPACT_ATOMS: atom_id res chain seq x y z
N MET A 1 -16.86 47.20 19.66
CA MET A 1 -16.31 47.07 18.29
C MET A 1 -15.53 45.76 18.22
N LEU A 2 -16.22 44.65 17.92
CA LEU A 2 -15.58 43.35 17.78
C LEU A 2 -15.02 43.25 16.35
N ASN A 3 -13.70 43.15 16.24
CA ASN A 3 -12.91 43.32 15.02
C ASN A 3 -13.41 42.44 13.85
N HIS A 4 -14.07 43.07 12.89
CA HIS A 4 -14.39 42.55 11.55
C HIS A 4 -13.13 42.00 10.82
N SER A 5 -11.95 42.47 11.21
CA SER A 5 -10.64 42.04 10.69
C SER A 5 -10.23 40.62 11.13
N ARG A 6 -10.63 40.16 12.33
CA ARG A 6 -10.31 38.80 12.81
C ARG A 6 -11.19 37.72 12.17
N MET A 7 -12.40 38.07 11.75
CA MET A 7 -13.36 37.15 11.13
C MET A 7 -13.01 36.84 9.67
N LYS A 8 -12.46 37.81 8.92
CA LYS A 8 -11.89 37.60 7.58
C LYS A 8 -10.66 36.69 7.59
N GLY A 9 -9.78 36.85 8.58
CA GLY A 9 -8.60 35.99 8.74
C GLY A 9 -8.96 34.53 9.02
N LEU A 10 -10.01 34.29 9.82
CA LEU A 10 -10.49 32.93 10.10
C LEU A 10 -11.12 32.26 8.87
N LEU A 11 -11.91 33.02 8.09
CA LEU A 11 -12.56 32.51 6.88
C LEU A 11 -11.56 32.22 5.74
N LEU A 12 -10.49 33.01 5.62
CA LEU A 12 -9.41 32.76 4.65
C LEU A 12 -8.50 31.59 5.04
N GLY A 13 -8.31 31.34 6.35
CA GLY A 13 -7.52 30.20 6.84
C GLY A 13 -8.19 28.85 6.64
N LEU A 14 -9.53 28.78 6.70
CA LEU A 14 -10.27 27.53 6.56
C LEU A 14 -10.31 26.99 5.11
N ALA A 15 -10.18 27.87 4.11
CA ALA A 15 -10.28 27.49 2.69
C ALA A 15 -9.05 26.74 2.14
N ILE A 16 -7.90 26.76 2.84
CA ILE A 16 -6.64 26.17 2.35
C ILE A 16 -6.44 24.73 2.86
N VAL A 17 -7.18 24.29 3.89
CA VAL A 17 -6.95 22.97 4.53
C VAL A 17 -7.88 21.87 3.98
N ALA A 18 -8.86 22.22 3.15
CA ALA A 18 -9.89 21.28 2.69
C ALA A 18 -9.48 20.20 1.66
N PRO A 19 -8.42 20.32 0.82
CA PRO A 19 -8.22 19.33 -0.25
C PRO A 19 -7.47 18.05 0.17
N LEU A 20 -6.98 17.93 1.41
CA LEU A 20 -6.14 16.79 1.83
C LEU A 20 -6.92 15.60 2.44
N GLY A 21 -8.25 15.68 2.51
CA GLY A 21 -9.08 14.72 3.26
C GLY A 21 -9.48 13.42 2.54
N PHE A 22 -9.21 13.27 1.24
CA PHE A 22 -9.77 12.16 0.43
C PHE A 22 -8.81 10.99 0.12
N ALA A 23 -7.57 10.99 0.63
CA ALA A 23 -6.60 9.93 0.32
C ALA A 23 -6.78 8.63 1.14
N ALA A 24 -7.79 8.53 2.02
CA ALA A 24 -7.88 7.44 3.01
C ALA A 24 -8.70 6.21 2.57
N CYS A 25 -9.24 6.15 1.35
CA CYS A 25 -10.04 5.01 0.88
C CYS A 25 -9.22 3.93 0.16
N ALA A 26 -7.93 3.77 0.45
CA ALA A 26 -7.17 2.63 -0.02
C ALA A 26 -7.49 1.41 0.86
N ASP A 27 -8.33 0.51 0.36
CA ASP A 27 -8.57 -0.79 1.01
C ASP A 27 -7.46 -1.77 0.62
N PRO A 28 -6.54 -2.12 1.54
CA PRO A 28 -5.45 -3.04 1.25
C PRO A 28 -5.96 -4.45 0.89
N ALA A 29 -7.14 -4.86 1.36
CA ALA A 29 -7.72 -6.15 1.01
C ALA A 29 -8.21 -6.16 -0.45
N ALA A 30 -8.83 -5.07 -0.91
CA ALA A 30 -9.25 -4.92 -2.30
C ALA A 30 -8.05 -4.94 -3.27
N GLU A 31 -6.95 -4.29 -2.89
CA GLU A 31 -5.73 -4.29 -3.68
C GLU A 31 -5.08 -5.68 -3.71
N GLN A 32 -4.96 -6.36 -2.56
CA GLN A 32 -4.43 -7.71 -2.50
C GLN A 32 -5.24 -8.69 -3.37
N ALA A 33 -6.58 -8.56 -3.38
CA ALA A 33 -7.44 -9.38 -4.24
C ALA A 33 -7.19 -9.14 -5.73
N ARG A 34 -6.97 -7.89 -6.14
CA ARG A 34 -6.61 -7.56 -7.54
C ARG A 34 -5.27 -8.18 -7.94
N LEU A 35 -4.29 -8.10 -7.05
CA LEU A 35 -2.96 -8.63 -7.29
C LEU A 35 -2.97 -10.16 -7.36
N ASP A 36 -3.73 -10.81 -6.47
CA ASP A 36 -3.89 -12.27 -6.50
C ASP A 36 -4.58 -12.76 -7.78
N ALA A 37 -5.57 -12.01 -8.29
CA ALA A 37 -6.19 -12.28 -9.58
C ALA A 37 -5.20 -12.14 -10.74
N THR A 38 -4.34 -11.13 -10.68
CA THR A 38 -3.29 -10.88 -11.68
C THR A 38 -2.25 -11.99 -11.69
N ASP A 39 -1.77 -12.40 -10.51
CA ASP A 39 -0.81 -13.48 -10.35
C ASP A 39 -1.40 -14.81 -10.84
N HIS A 40 -2.70 -15.06 -10.61
CA HIS A 40 -3.38 -16.22 -11.16
C HIS A 40 -3.34 -16.21 -12.71
N GLN A 41 -3.75 -15.12 -13.36
CA GLN A 41 -3.75 -15.03 -14.82
C GLN A 41 -2.35 -15.22 -15.39
N ASN A 42 -1.35 -14.53 -14.85
CA ASN A 42 0.04 -14.69 -15.27
C ASN A 42 0.51 -16.14 -15.19
N CYS A 43 0.22 -16.84 -14.09
CA CYS A 43 0.63 -18.23 -13.93
C CYS A 43 -0.12 -19.18 -14.89
N VAL A 44 -1.40 -18.94 -15.17
CA VAL A 44 -2.16 -19.75 -16.14
C VAL A 44 -1.64 -19.51 -17.57
N GLU A 45 -1.36 -18.26 -17.94
CA GLU A 45 -0.81 -17.90 -19.26
C GLU A 45 0.58 -18.50 -19.50
N LEU A 46 1.40 -18.60 -18.45
CA LEU A 46 2.69 -19.29 -18.48
C LEU A 46 2.57 -20.82 -18.54
N GLY A 47 1.34 -21.37 -18.52
CA GLY A 47 1.06 -22.79 -18.63
C GLY A 47 1.09 -23.57 -17.32
N PHE A 48 1.15 -22.88 -16.17
CA PHE A 48 1.05 -23.55 -14.87
C PHE A 48 -0.39 -23.97 -14.58
N LYS A 49 -0.56 -25.24 -14.21
CA LYS A 49 -1.88 -25.79 -13.86
C LYS A 49 -2.27 -25.39 -12.43
N PRO A 50 -3.50 -24.88 -12.20
CA PRO A 50 -4.02 -24.65 -10.85
C PRO A 50 -3.89 -25.89 -9.96
N ASP A 51 -3.84 -25.67 -8.65
CA ASP A 51 -3.76 -26.74 -7.63
C ASP A 51 -2.52 -27.64 -7.74
N THR A 52 -1.45 -27.13 -8.37
CA THR A 52 -0.14 -27.80 -8.41
C THR A 52 0.90 -27.03 -7.61
N GLU A 53 1.92 -27.75 -7.13
CA GLU A 53 3.08 -27.14 -6.48
C GLU A 53 3.75 -26.10 -7.39
N ALA A 54 3.88 -26.40 -8.69
CA ALA A 54 4.47 -25.50 -9.67
C ALA A 54 3.68 -24.19 -9.81
N TYR A 55 2.35 -24.25 -9.77
CA TYR A 55 1.50 -23.05 -9.72
C TYR A 55 1.67 -22.26 -8.44
N GLY A 56 1.75 -22.93 -7.28
CA GLY A 56 2.08 -22.29 -6.01
C GLY A 56 3.42 -21.55 -6.07
N ASN A 57 4.44 -22.19 -6.62
CA ASN A 57 5.76 -21.60 -6.79
C ASN A 57 5.75 -20.40 -7.76
N CYS A 58 4.99 -20.49 -8.86
CA CYS A 58 4.82 -19.36 -9.77
C CYS A 58 4.25 -18.13 -9.04
N ARG A 59 3.18 -18.31 -8.25
CA ARG A 59 2.58 -17.21 -7.49
C ARG A 59 3.52 -16.66 -6.42
N LEU A 60 4.28 -17.50 -5.74
CA LEU A 60 5.30 -17.06 -4.78
C LEU A 60 6.37 -16.20 -5.47
N LYS A 61 6.83 -16.62 -6.65
CA LYS A 61 7.80 -15.87 -7.44
C LYS A 61 7.28 -14.50 -7.89
N MET A 62 6.01 -14.40 -8.27
CA MET A 62 5.38 -13.12 -8.60
C MET A 62 5.36 -12.16 -7.39
N LYS A 63 5.06 -12.67 -6.19
CA LYS A 63 5.12 -11.89 -4.94
C LYS A 63 6.54 -11.43 -4.63
N GLU A 64 7.53 -12.30 -4.82
CA GLU A 64 8.94 -11.96 -4.63
C GLU A 64 9.40 -10.85 -5.59
N ILE A 65 9.04 -10.93 -6.88
CA ILE A 65 9.36 -9.90 -7.87
C ILE A 65 8.82 -8.54 -7.42
N ARG A 66 7.57 -8.49 -6.94
CA ARG A 66 6.96 -7.25 -6.46
C ARG A 66 7.68 -6.68 -5.24
N ALA A 67 8.00 -7.51 -4.25
CA ALA A 67 8.77 -7.08 -3.08
C ALA A 67 10.15 -6.52 -3.47
N ARG A 68 10.81 -7.14 -4.46
CA ARG A 68 12.08 -6.67 -5.02
C ARG A 68 11.93 -5.35 -5.77
N GLU A 69 10.87 -5.19 -6.57
CA GLU A 69 10.57 -3.96 -7.30
C GLU A 69 10.26 -2.79 -6.35
N GLU A 70 9.49 -3.03 -5.28
CA GLU A 70 9.22 -2.05 -4.24
C GLU A 70 10.50 -1.63 -3.51
N ALA A 71 11.34 -2.59 -3.14
CA ALA A 71 12.65 -2.32 -2.53
C ALA A 71 13.58 -1.54 -3.48
N ASN A 72 13.56 -1.83 -4.78
CA ASN A 72 14.35 -1.13 -5.77
C ASN A 72 13.82 0.29 -6.04
N ARG A 73 12.50 0.46 -6.06
CA ARG A 73 11.82 1.75 -6.29
C ARG A 73 12.02 2.73 -5.13
N SER A 74 12.26 2.21 -3.92
CA SER A 74 12.53 3.04 -2.75
C SER A 74 13.84 2.62 -2.08
N PRO A 75 15.01 3.04 -2.62
CA PRO A 75 16.31 2.75 -2.00
C PRO A 75 16.47 3.39 -0.61
N ASN A 76 15.49 4.21 -0.15
CA ASN A 76 15.50 4.93 1.12
C ASN A 76 14.45 4.45 2.14
N VAL A 77 13.81 3.28 1.96
CA VAL A 77 13.03 2.69 3.07
C VAL A 77 13.99 2.07 4.09
N GLY A 78 14.46 2.91 5.00
CA GLY A 78 14.96 2.45 6.29
C GLY A 78 13.84 1.65 6.95
N PHE A 79 13.99 0.32 6.95
CA PHE A 79 13.19 -0.58 7.76
C PHE A 79 13.35 -0.15 9.22
N GLY A 80 12.45 0.70 9.70
CA GLY A 80 12.21 0.93 11.11
C GLY A 80 11.53 -0.32 11.66
N VAL A 81 12.34 -1.35 11.93
CA VAL A 81 11.88 -2.57 12.60
C VAL A 81 11.45 -2.16 14.00
N GLY A 82 10.14 -2.02 14.18
CA GLY A 82 9.50 -1.91 15.49
C GLY A 82 9.88 -3.10 16.37
N ILE A 83 10.14 -2.79 17.64
CA ILE A 83 10.48 -3.67 18.74
C ILE A 83 9.76 -5.03 18.67
N GLY A 84 10.53 -6.11 18.63
CA GLY A 84 10.04 -7.49 18.67
C GLY A 84 11.01 -8.42 19.40
N VAL A 85 11.40 -8.07 20.63
CA VAL A 85 12.04 -9.03 21.54
C VAL A 85 10.98 -9.95 22.14
N SER A 86 10.56 -10.96 21.39
CA SER A 86 9.94 -12.16 21.95
C SER A 86 11.04 -13.15 22.30
N LYS A 87 11.57 -13.04 23.52
CA LYS A 87 12.44 -14.07 24.11
C LYS A 87 11.66 -14.75 25.24
N GLY A 88 10.88 -15.74 24.86
CA GLY A 88 10.42 -16.81 25.75
C GLY A 88 11.24 -18.05 25.45
N PHE A 89 12.13 -18.41 26.38
CA PHE A 89 12.59 -19.74 26.82
C PHE A 89 13.83 -19.55 27.69
#